data_AF-A0A661LGN5-F1
#
_entry.id   AF-A0A661LGN5-F1
#
_cell.length_a   1.000
_cell.length_b   1.000
_cell.length_c   1.000
_cell.angle_alpha   90.00
_cell.angle_beta   90.00
_cell.angle_gamma   90.00
#
_symmetry.space_group_name_H-M   'P 1'
#
loop_
_entity.id
_entity.type
_entity.pdbx_description
1 polymer ?
#
loop_
_entity_poly.entity_id
_entity_poly.type
_entity_poly.pdbx_seq_one_letter_code
_entity_poly.pdbx_strand_id
1 'polypeptide(L)'
;MWHNGALIMPANLPPQYFEAEKRFREAKTPQEKVEALEEMLMIMPKHKGTDKLRAEVRRKISKFKSQAQQRKGTGKRETAYSIEKEGAAQVVLVGPPNTGKSSLVA
;
A
#
# COMPACT_ATOMS: atom_id res chain seq x y z
N MET A 1 -19.46 10.26 -25.20
CA MET A 1 -18.52 9.13 -24.98
C MET A 1 -18.18 9.05 -23.50
N TRP A 2 -18.95 8.28 -22.72
CA TRP A 2 -18.63 7.99 -21.32
C TRP A 2 -17.81 6.70 -21.27
N HIS A 3 -16.63 6.77 -20.67
CA HIS A 3 -15.63 5.71 -20.71
C HIS A 3 -16.03 4.50 -19.85
N ASN A 4 -15.80 3.32 -20.43
CA ASN A 4 -15.92 1.98 -19.88
C ASN A 4 -15.59 1.84 -18.38
N GLY A 5 -16.45 1.12 -17.64
CA GLY A 5 -16.12 0.58 -16.32
C GLY A 5 -17.17 0.81 -15.23
N ALA A 6 -18.45 0.62 -15.53
CA ALA A 6 -19.51 0.53 -14.53
C ALA A 6 -19.39 -0.76 -13.70
N LEU A 7 -18.38 -0.86 -12.81
CA LEU A 7 -18.38 -1.90 -11.78
C LEU A 7 -19.32 -1.49 -10.63
N ILE A 8 -20.62 -1.69 -10.88
CA ILE A 8 -21.69 -2.10 -9.94
C ILE A 8 -22.02 -1.14 -8.76
N MET A 9 -22.91 -0.16 -9.02
CA MET A 9 -23.93 0.57 -8.19
C MET A 9 -23.90 0.62 -6.63
N PRO A 10 -24.58 1.60 -5.97
CA PRO A 10 -24.55 3.05 -6.09
C PRO A 10 -24.04 3.61 -4.75
N ALA A 11 -22.74 3.54 -4.50
CA ALA A 11 -22.19 4.39 -3.46
C ALA A 11 -22.25 5.83 -3.99
N ASN A 12 -22.95 6.72 -3.27
CA ASN A 12 -22.82 8.15 -3.53
C ASN A 12 -21.42 8.57 -3.07
N LEU A 13 -20.44 8.37 -3.94
CA LEU A 13 -19.06 8.74 -3.70
C LEU A 13 -18.96 10.27 -3.78
N PRO A 14 -18.32 10.93 -2.80
CA PRO A 14 -18.21 12.38 -2.82
C PRO A 14 -17.33 12.84 -4.01
N PRO A 15 -17.50 14.07 -4.52
CA PRO A 15 -16.72 14.60 -5.65
C PRO A 15 -15.20 14.40 -5.53
N GLN A 16 -14.68 14.56 -4.32
CA GLN A 16 -13.26 14.40 -3.97
C GLN A 16 -12.73 12.99 -4.32
N TYR A 17 -13.58 11.97 -4.27
CA TYR A 17 -13.20 10.61 -4.65
C TYR A 17 -12.82 10.55 -6.14
N PHE A 18 -13.60 11.21 -7.00
CA PHE A 18 -13.35 11.21 -8.45
C PHE A 18 -12.11 12.03 -8.81
N GLU A 19 -11.78 13.06 -8.03
CA GLU A 19 -10.52 13.79 -8.18
C GLU A 19 -9.31 12.92 -7.81
N ALA A 20 -9.39 12.14 -6.72
CA ALA A 20 -8.38 11.17 -6.36
C ALA A 20 -8.28 10.03 -7.40
N GLU A 21 -9.40 9.57 -7.95
CA GLU A 21 -9.42 8.58 -9.02
C GLU A 21 -8.77 9.13 -10.31
N LYS A 22 -9.03 10.39 -10.66
CA LYS A 22 -8.38 11.06 -11.79
C LYS A 22 -6.86 11.10 -11.58
N ARG A 23 -6.40 11.49 -10.39
CA ARG A 23 -4.97 11.45 -10.03
C ARG A 23 -4.38 10.05 -10.15
N PHE A 24 -5.10 9.02 -9.70
CA PHE A 24 -4.67 7.62 -9.89
C PHE A 24 -4.51 7.25 -11.37
N ARG A 25 -5.41 7.72 -12.25
CA ARG A 25 -5.34 7.46 -13.70
C ARG A 25 -4.18 8.21 -14.37
N GLU A 26 -3.89 9.43 -13.91
CA GLU A 26 -2.82 10.29 -14.45
C GLU A 26 -1.43 9.95 -13.89
N ALA A 27 -1.37 9.29 -12.74
CA ALA A 27 -0.14 8.89 -12.06
C ALA A 27 0.76 8.01 -12.95
N LYS A 28 2.04 8.39 -13.04
CA LYS A 28 3.06 7.75 -13.87
C LYS A 28 3.89 6.76 -13.08
N THR A 29 4.06 6.99 -11.78
CA THR A 29 4.87 6.14 -10.91
C THR A 29 3.99 5.20 -10.06
N PRO A 30 4.48 4.00 -9.72
CA PRO A 30 3.80 3.13 -8.75
C PRO A 30 3.55 3.80 -7.40
N GLN A 31 4.42 4.72 -6.98
CA GLN A 31 4.30 5.49 -5.74
C GLN A 31 3.12 6.46 -5.79
N GLU A 32 3.06 7.30 -6.84
CA GLU A 32 1.92 8.20 -7.07
C GLU A 32 0.59 7.44 -7.14
N LYS A 33 0.61 6.24 -7.76
CA LYS A 33 -0.58 5.37 -7.81
C LYS A 33 -1.00 4.90 -6.43
N VAL A 34 -0.06 4.54 -5.55
CA VAL A 34 -0.35 4.14 -4.18
C VAL A 34 -0.96 5.30 -3.39
N GLU A 35 -0.35 6.49 -3.48
CA GLU A 35 -0.83 7.69 -2.78
C GLU A 35 -2.28 8.02 -3.17
N ALA A 36 -2.57 8.05 -4.48
CA ALA A 36 -3.93 8.32 -4.96
C ALA A 36 -4.95 7.25 -4.51
N LEU A 37 -4.56 5.96 -4.50
CA LEU A 37 -5.44 4.88 -4.03
C LEU A 37 -5.67 4.93 -2.50
N GLU A 38 -4.67 5.33 -1.72
CA GLU A 38 -4.82 5.52 -0.27
C GLU A 38 -5.78 6.67 0.03
N GLU A 39 -5.72 7.76 -0.74
CA GLU A 39 -6.66 8.87 -0.64
C GLU A 39 -8.09 8.47 -1.04
N MET A 40 -8.24 7.70 -2.12
CA MET A 40 -9.53 7.09 -2.48
C MET A 40 -10.12 6.28 -1.32
N LEU A 41 -9.31 5.53 -0.55
CA LEU A 41 -9.79 4.79 0.64
C LEU A 41 -10.17 5.70 1.81
N MET A 42 -9.50 6.84 1.99
CA MET A 42 -9.82 7.79 3.07
C MET A 42 -11.17 8.46 2.82
N ILE A 43 -11.43 8.84 1.58
CA ILE A 43 -12.63 9.58 1.16
C ILE A 43 -13.86 8.66 1.08
N MET A 44 -13.66 7.40 0.71
CA MET A 44 -14.76 6.46 0.46
C MET A 44 -15.63 6.23 1.72
N PRO A 45 -16.97 6.28 1.59
CA PRO A 45 -17.88 5.93 2.68
C PRO A 45 -17.58 4.54 3.26
N LYS A 46 -17.79 4.36 4.57
CA LYS A 46 -17.51 3.10 5.28
C LYS A 46 -18.78 2.31 5.57
N HIS A 47 -19.55 1.98 4.54
CA HIS A 47 -20.80 1.23 4.64
C HIS A 47 -20.85 0.10 3.61
N LYS A 48 -21.79 -0.84 3.77
CA LYS A 48 -21.93 -2.04 2.93
C LYS A 48 -21.87 -1.80 1.42
N GLY A 49 -22.42 -0.68 0.94
CA GLY A 49 -22.39 -0.29 -0.47
C GLY A 49 -21.00 -0.04 -1.08
N THR A 50 -19.94 0.11 -0.28
CA THR A 50 -18.57 0.36 -0.76
C THR A 50 -17.62 -0.80 -0.48
N ASP A 51 -18.05 -1.87 0.21
CA ASP A 51 -17.14 -2.94 0.66
C ASP A 51 -16.34 -3.59 -0.48
N LYS A 52 -17.02 -3.88 -1.61
CA LYS A 52 -16.37 -4.44 -2.80
C LYS A 52 -15.33 -3.48 -3.38
N LEU A 53 -15.68 -2.19 -3.47
CA LEU A 53 -14.79 -1.16 -3.97
C LEU A 53 -13.57 -0.97 -3.04
N ARG A 54 -13.77 -0.97 -1.72
CA ARG A 54 -12.67 -0.94 -0.73
C ARG A 54 -11.73 -2.11 -0.90
N ALA A 55 -12.26 -3.32 -1.10
CA ALA A 55 -11.46 -4.51 -1.34
C ALA A 55 -10.64 -4.40 -2.64
N GLU A 56 -11.25 -3.90 -3.71
CA GLU A 56 -10.56 -3.68 -4.98
C GLU A 56 -9.43 -2.64 -4.86
N VAL A 57 -9.69 -1.50 -4.21
CA VAL A 57 -8.69 -0.45 -4.00
C VAL A 57 -7.53 -0.98 -3.15
N ARG A 58 -7.79 -1.72 -2.07
CA ARG A 58 -6.75 -2.39 -1.26
C ARG A 58 -5.91 -3.36 -2.08
N ARG A 59 -6.54 -4.16 -2.95
CA ARG A 59 -5.83 -5.07 -3.86
C ARG A 59 -4.90 -4.32 -4.81
N LYS A 60 -5.36 -3.20 -5.37
CA LYS A 60 -4.54 -2.31 -6.22
C LYS A 60 -3.35 -1.73 -5.45
N ILE A 61 -3.55 -1.25 -4.22
CA ILE A 61 -2.47 -0.74 -3.35
C ILE A 61 -1.39 -1.81 -3.16
N SER A 62 -1.77 -3.04 -2.78
CA SER A 62 -0.82 -4.13 -2.58
C SER A 62 0.01 -4.39 -3.84
N LYS A 63 -0.64 -4.44 -5.01
CA LYS A 63 0.04 -4.64 -6.30
C LYS A 63 1.06 -3.53 -6.58
N PHE A 64 0.69 -2.26 -6.41
CA PHE A 64 1.58 -1.14 -6.73
C PHE A 64 2.70 -0.94 -5.70
N LYS A 65 2.48 -1.26 -4.41
CA LYS A 65 3.54 -1.29 -3.40
C LYS A 65 4.62 -2.32 -3.77
N SER A 66 4.23 -3.53 -4.19
CA SER A 66 5.20 -4.54 -4.66
C SER A 66 5.98 -4.06 -5.90
N GLN A 67 5.31 -3.41 -6.85
CA GLN A 67 5.99 -2.86 -8.05
C GLN A 67 6.94 -1.70 -7.73
N ALA A 68 6.56 -0.83 -6.79
CA ALA A 68 7.41 0.25 -6.30
C ALA A 68 8.70 -0.27 -5.66
N GLN A 69 8.63 -1.42 -4.99
CA GLN A 69 9.77 -2.08 -4.37
C GLN A 69 10.66 -2.80 -5.40
N GLN A 70 10.06 -3.46 -6.40
CA GLN A 70 10.80 -4.15 -7.48
C GLN A 70 11.61 -3.18 -8.36
N ARG A 71 11.06 -2.00 -8.70
CA ARG A 71 11.80 -0.99 -9.49
C ARG A 71 13.04 -0.44 -8.77
N LYS A 72 13.12 -0.61 -7.44
CA LYS A 72 14.26 -0.17 -6.63
C LYS A 72 15.34 -1.24 -6.41
N GLY A 73 15.26 -2.41 -7.04
CA GLY A 73 16.29 -3.43 -6.85
C GLY A 73 16.20 -4.65 -7.78
N THR A 74 16.90 -4.58 -8.92
CA THR A 74 17.53 -5.75 -9.54
C THR A 74 19.02 -5.86 -9.20
N GLY A 75 19.64 -4.81 -8.64
CA GLY A 75 20.89 -4.93 -7.93
C GLY A 75 20.61 -5.54 -6.56
N LYS A 76 21.35 -6.58 -6.17
CA LYS A 76 21.48 -6.99 -4.76
C LYS A 76 21.61 -5.71 -3.94
N ARG A 77 20.57 -5.38 -3.19
CA ARG A 77 20.61 -4.25 -2.29
C ARG A 77 21.45 -4.74 -1.11
N GLU A 78 22.76 -4.70 -1.25
CA GLU A 78 23.65 -4.59 -0.10
C GLU A 78 23.32 -3.23 0.53
N THR A 79 22.23 -3.21 1.29
CA THR A 79 22.08 -2.22 2.33
C THR A 79 23.30 -2.37 3.23
N ALA A 80 23.85 -1.28 3.78
CA ALA A 80 24.96 -1.34 4.74
C ALA A 80 24.70 -2.26 5.96
N TYR A 81 23.46 -2.74 6.11
CA TYR A 81 22.98 -3.67 7.12
C TYR A 81 22.44 -4.99 6.54
N SER A 82 22.99 -5.47 5.42
CA SER A 82 22.68 -6.81 4.93
C SER A 82 23.30 -7.83 5.88
N ILE A 83 22.51 -8.38 6.79
CA ILE A 83 22.94 -9.45 7.70
C ILE A 83 22.90 -10.76 6.91
N GLU A 84 24.04 -11.43 6.80
CA GLU A 84 24.11 -12.76 6.17
C GLU A 84 23.28 -13.76 6.97
N LYS A 85 22.71 -14.75 6.29
CA LYS A 85 21.95 -15.79 6.98
C LYS A 85 22.91 -16.67 7.77
N GLU A 86 22.69 -16.75 9.08
CA GLU A 86 23.51 -17.54 10.00
C GLU A 86 22.63 -18.49 10.84
N GLY A 87 23.18 -19.68 11.13
CA GLY A 87 22.56 -20.66 12.03
C GLY A 87 21.26 -21.29 11.51
N ALA A 88 20.50 -21.90 12.43
CA ALA A 88 19.23 -22.56 12.12
C ALA A 88 18.04 -21.57 12.01
N ALA A 89 18.15 -20.38 12.60
CA ALA A 89 17.12 -19.34 12.57
C ALA A 89 17.69 -17.95 12.88
N GLN A 90 17.04 -16.92 12.34
CA GLN A 90 17.26 -15.50 12.67
C GLN A 90 15.92 -14.87 13.08
N VAL A 91 15.94 -14.12 14.19
CA VAL A 91 14.74 -13.51 14.78
C VAL A 91 14.98 -12.01 15.00
N VAL A 92 13.99 -11.18 14.71
CA VAL A 92 14.05 -9.72 14.89
C VAL A 92 13.11 -9.30 16.02
N LEU A 93 13.63 -8.52 16.98
CA LEU A 93 12.85 -7.95 18.08
C LEU A 93 12.59 -6.45 17.83
N VAL A 94 11.33 -6.06 17.63
CA VAL A 94 10.94 -4.68 17.29
C VAL A 94 10.08 -4.08 18.40
N GLY A 95 10.39 -2.87 18.83
CA GLY A 95 9.57 -2.12 19.78
C GLY A 95 10.18 -0.78 20.17
N PRO A 96 9.41 0.14 20.79
CA PRO A 96 9.88 1.45 21.24
C PRO A 96 11.13 1.36 22.16
N PRO A 97 11.98 2.39 22.27
CA PRO A 97 13.09 2.38 23.23
C PRO A 97 12.61 2.16 24.67
N ASN A 98 13.48 1.66 25.56
CA ASN A 98 13.20 1.44 26.99
C ASN A 98 12.07 0.46 27.33
N THR A 99 11.74 -0.47 26.41
CA THR A 99 10.72 -1.51 26.61
C THR A 99 11.28 -2.86 27.09
N GLY A 100 12.53 -2.89 27.58
CA GLY A 100 13.15 -4.13 28.07
C GLY A 100 13.71 -5.07 27.00
N LYS A 101 13.71 -4.67 25.71
CA LYS A 101 14.27 -5.48 24.60
C LYS A 101 15.71 -5.95 24.84
N SER A 102 16.57 -5.08 25.38
CA SER A 102 17.95 -5.44 25.69
C SER A 102 18.05 -6.48 26.81
N SER A 103 17.20 -6.39 27.83
CA SER A 103 17.15 -7.37 28.92
C SER A 103 16.62 -8.73 28.49
N LEU A 104 15.82 -8.81 27.43
CA LEU A 104 15.30 -10.06 26.89
C LEU A 104 16.37 -10.90 26.16
N VAL A 105 17.40 -10.24 25.62
CA VAL A 105 18.43 -10.88 24.77
C VAL A 105 19.83 -10.86 25.39
N ALA A 106 19.94 -10.35 26.62
CA ALA A 106 21.18 -10.32 27.39
C ALA A 106 21.45 -11.65 28.11
#